data_AF-A0A916FSG5-F1
#
_entry.id   AF-A0A916FSG5-F1
#
_cell.length_a   1.000
_cell.length_b   1.000
_cell.length_c   1.000
_cell.angle_alpha   90.00
_cell.angle_beta   90.00
_cell.angle_gamma   90.00
#
_symmetry.space_group_name_H-M   'P 1'
#
loop_
_entity.id
_entity.type
_entity.pdbx_description
1 polymer ?
#
loop_
_entity_poly.entity_id
_entity_poly.type
_entity_poly.pdbx_seq_one_letter_code
_entity_poly.pdbx_strand_id
1 'polypeptide(L)'
;MTLRRNGRRGKRRKKKAETERKARETDRLIKRHINTTRYLLLDMRDRKGWKALGYESFVEYGEKELKLGNFVYRLADAAEIGLQIGVSPIDENQPKETHLRPLKSVPEAERKAIWDEAIRTAEEEGEKLTAKALRRGVESALLRTEIRQATYAEFERAKTL
;
A
#
# COMPACT_ATOMS: atom_id res chain seq x y z
N MET A 1 -31.78 -22.83 19.99
CA MET A 1 -31.49 -22.97 18.54
C MET A 1 -31.64 -21.60 17.86
N THR A 2 -30.59 -20.78 17.86
CA THR A 2 -29.60 -20.53 16.77
C THR A 2 -29.97 -19.41 15.76
N LEU A 3 -29.42 -18.23 16.06
CA LEU A 3 -28.71 -17.26 15.20
C LEU A 3 -29.44 -16.52 14.05
N ARG A 4 -29.84 -15.28 14.38
CA ARG A 4 -29.82 -14.10 13.49
C ARG A 4 -28.41 -13.90 12.91
N ARG A 5 -28.25 -13.90 11.57
CA ARG A 5 -27.01 -13.50 10.90
C ARG A 5 -26.97 -11.98 10.70
N ASN A 6 -26.09 -11.32 11.46
CA ASN A 6 -25.73 -9.92 11.33
C ASN A 6 -24.85 -9.68 10.09
N GLY A 7 -25.34 -8.92 9.11
CA GLY A 7 -24.53 -8.34 8.05
C GLY A 7 -23.73 -7.14 8.56
N ARG A 8 -22.44 -7.31 8.86
CA ARG A 8 -21.51 -6.19 9.12
C ARG A 8 -21.00 -5.63 7.79
N ARG A 9 -21.69 -4.63 7.24
CA ARG A 9 -21.11 -3.71 6.25
C ARG A 9 -19.97 -2.95 6.92
N GLY A 10 -18.74 -3.16 6.46
CA GLY A 10 -17.57 -2.39 6.89
C GLY A 10 -17.76 -0.91 6.59
N LYS A 11 -18.16 -0.13 7.59
CA LYS A 11 -18.14 1.34 7.54
C LYS A 11 -16.68 1.78 7.49
N ARG A 12 -16.13 2.02 6.29
CA ARG A 12 -14.98 2.91 6.10
C ARG A 12 -15.39 4.27 6.70
N ARG A 13 -14.93 4.57 7.92
CA ARG A 13 -15.14 5.86 8.57
C ARG A 13 -14.55 6.94 7.67
N LYS A 14 -15.40 7.81 7.08
CA LYS A 14 -14.93 9.00 6.35
C LYS A 14 -14.05 9.82 7.30
N LYS A 15 -12.73 9.87 7.07
CA LYS A 15 -11.81 10.74 7.81
C LYS A 15 -12.28 12.19 7.61
N LYS A 16 -12.49 12.93 8.71
CA LYS A 16 -12.83 14.37 8.67
C LYS A 16 -11.70 15.13 7.97
N ALA A 17 -12.05 16.16 7.20
CA ALA A 17 -11.10 17.09 6.61
C ALA A 17 -10.26 17.78 7.71
N GLU A 18 -8.97 17.98 7.45
CA GLU A 18 -7.99 18.43 8.43
C GLU A 18 -7.96 19.97 8.57
N THR A 19 -7.73 20.47 9.78
CA THR A 19 -7.50 21.89 10.08
C THR A 19 -6.03 22.25 9.88
N GLU A 20 -5.71 23.46 9.42
CA GLU A 20 -4.35 23.95 9.15
C GLU A 20 -3.33 23.66 10.27
N ARG A 21 -3.74 23.86 11.54
CA ARG A 21 -2.87 23.60 12.70
C ARG A 21 -2.34 22.16 12.76
N LYS A 22 -3.18 21.18 12.45
CA LYS A 22 -2.80 19.77 12.45
C LYS A 22 -1.89 19.45 11.27
N ALA A 23 -2.17 20.02 10.10
CA ALA A 23 -1.30 19.86 8.93
C ALA A 23 0.13 20.39 9.19
N ARG A 24 0.26 21.54 9.88
CA ARG A 24 1.57 22.09 10.28
C ARG A 24 2.30 21.24 11.31
N GLU A 25 1.57 20.59 12.21
CA GLU A 25 2.14 19.65 13.18
C GLU A 25 2.69 18.40 12.48
N THR A 26 1.93 17.84 11.53
CA THR A 26 2.37 16.74 10.67
C THR A 26 3.61 17.11 9.84
N ASP A 27 3.65 18.32 9.25
CA ASP A 27 4.80 18.80 8.47
C ASP A 27 6.10 18.86 9.29
N ARG A 28 6.02 19.32 10.55
CA ARG A 28 7.19 19.32 11.46
C ARG A 28 7.68 17.91 11.78
N LEU A 29 6.78 16.95 11.94
CA LEU A 29 7.13 15.56 12.20
C LEU A 29 7.75 14.89 10.97
N ILE A 30 7.25 15.19 9.76
CA ILE A 30 7.80 14.73 8.49
C ILE A 30 9.26 15.14 8.34
N LYS A 31 9.56 16.41 8.68
CA LYS A 31 10.89 17.00 8.59
C LYS A 31 11.88 16.41 9.63
N ARG A 32 11.40 15.71 10.67
CA ARG A 32 12.23 15.21 11.79
C ARG A 32 12.59 13.72 11.71
N HIS A 33 11.86 12.88 10.97
CA HIS A 33 12.08 11.43 10.95
C HIS A 33 11.84 10.80 9.56
N ILE A 34 12.93 10.54 8.83
CA ILE A 34 12.92 10.06 7.45
C ILE A 34 12.27 8.66 7.27
N ASN A 35 12.29 7.82 8.31
CA ASN A 35 11.69 6.47 8.28
C ASN A 35 10.16 6.51 8.49
N THR A 36 9.64 7.45 9.27
CA THR A 36 8.18 7.71 9.40
C THR A 36 7.63 8.62 8.31
N THR A 37 8.49 9.28 7.52
CA THR A 37 8.08 10.22 6.46
C THR A 37 7.08 9.61 5.49
N ARG A 38 7.22 8.34 5.11
CA ARG A 38 6.27 7.72 4.17
C ARG A 38 4.84 7.58 4.72
N TYR A 39 4.68 7.29 6.01
CA TYR A 39 3.35 7.16 6.63
C TYR A 39 2.71 8.53 6.91
N LEU A 40 3.54 9.53 7.19
CA LEU A 40 3.07 10.91 7.31
C LEU A 40 2.69 11.49 5.94
N LEU A 41 3.43 11.13 4.87
CA LEU A 41 3.05 11.43 3.48
C LEU A 41 1.75 10.75 3.08
N LEU A 42 1.52 9.50 3.53
CA LEU A 42 0.23 8.83 3.34
C LEU A 42 -0.91 9.61 4.02
N ASP A 43 -0.75 10.03 5.27
CA ASP A 43 -1.78 10.80 5.96
C ASP A 43 -2.00 12.18 5.31
N MET A 44 -0.92 12.86 4.90
CA MET A 44 -0.94 14.11 4.14
C MET A 44 -1.71 13.97 2.81
N ARG A 45 -1.48 12.86 2.08
CA ARG A 45 -2.18 12.52 0.83
C ARG A 45 -3.68 12.30 1.08
N ASP A 46 -4.00 11.37 1.99
CA ASP A 46 -5.36 10.87 2.22
C ASP A 46 -6.28 11.94 2.82
N ARG A 47 -5.74 12.81 3.70
CA ARG A 47 -6.48 13.92 4.28
C ARG A 47 -6.49 15.17 3.42
N LYS A 48 -5.78 15.15 2.28
CA LYS A 48 -5.53 16.33 1.43
C LYS A 48 -4.93 17.47 2.24
N GLY A 49 -4.01 17.17 3.15
CA GLY A 49 -3.35 18.17 4.01
C GLY A 49 -2.57 19.19 3.17
N TRP A 50 -1.99 18.78 2.05
CA TRP A 50 -1.37 19.68 1.06
C TRP A 50 -2.36 20.77 0.59
N LYS A 51 -3.64 20.41 0.38
CA LYS A 51 -4.66 21.37 -0.03
C LYS A 51 -4.98 22.35 1.11
N ALA A 52 -5.02 21.86 2.35
CA ALA A 52 -5.24 22.69 3.53
C ALA A 52 -4.09 23.68 3.78
N LEU A 53 -2.88 23.36 3.32
CA LEU A 53 -1.72 24.25 3.35
C LEU A 53 -1.66 25.21 2.15
N GLY A 54 -2.61 25.14 1.21
CA GLY A 54 -2.72 26.05 0.08
C GLY A 54 -1.98 25.60 -1.19
N TYR A 55 -1.47 24.36 -1.26
CA TYR A 55 -0.92 23.81 -2.49
C TYR A 55 -2.03 23.30 -3.41
N GLU A 56 -1.84 23.43 -4.73
CA GLU A 56 -2.75 22.96 -5.78
C GLU A 56 -2.71 21.45 -5.95
N SER A 57 -1.59 20.81 -5.62
CA SER A 57 -1.45 19.36 -5.68
C SER A 57 -0.51 18.78 -4.62
N PHE A 58 -0.62 17.48 -4.40
CA PHE A 58 0.31 16.75 -3.52
C PHE A 58 1.74 16.77 -4.06
N VAL A 59 1.89 16.76 -5.39
CA VAL A 59 3.20 16.86 -6.06
C VAL A 59 3.82 18.20 -5.77
N GLU A 60 3.07 19.29 -5.96
CA GLU A 60 3.55 20.65 -5.72
C GLU A 60 4.01 20.83 -4.26
N TYR A 61 3.24 20.33 -3.28
CA TYR A 61 3.69 20.27 -1.88
C TYR A 61 5.03 19.52 -1.76
N GLY A 62 5.12 18.34 -2.38
CA GLY A 62 6.34 17.53 -2.40
C GLY A 62 7.55 18.23 -3.04
N GLU A 63 7.35 19.01 -4.09
CA GLU A 63 8.41 19.79 -4.75
C GLU A 63 8.84 20.97 -3.89
N LYS A 64 7.88 21.77 -3.41
CA LYS A 64 8.18 23.02 -2.71
C LYS A 64 8.78 22.75 -1.33
N GLU A 65 8.14 21.89 -0.53
CA GLU A 65 8.51 21.66 0.88
C GLU A 65 9.58 20.58 1.07
N LEU A 66 9.55 19.52 0.26
CA LEU A 66 10.33 18.30 0.54
C LEU A 66 11.39 18.00 -0.51
N LYS A 67 11.39 18.69 -1.65
CA LYS A 67 12.28 18.42 -2.80
C LYS A 67 12.15 16.99 -3.35
N LEU A 68 10.96 16.41 -3.25
CA LEU A 68 10.66 15.03 -3.67
C LEU A 68 9.83 14.97 -4.97
N GLY A 69 9.03 16.00 -5.25
CA GLY A 69 8.07 16.01 -6.36
C GLY A 69 7.22 14.76 -6.46
N ASN A 70 7.15 14.13 -7.63
CA ASN A 70 6.34 12.92 -7.84
C ASN A 70 6.70 11.75 -6.91
N PHE A 71 7.89 11.75 -6.31
CA PHE A 71 8.32 10.71 -5.40
C PHE A 71 7.45 10.64 -4.13
N VAL A 72 6.73 11.71 -3.77
CA VAL A 72 5.77 11.69 -2.63
C VAL A 72 4.65 10.66 -2.79
N TYR A 73 4.14 10.45 -4.00
CA TYR A 73 3.13 9.42 -4.24
C TYR A 73 3.72 8.02 -4.06
N ARG A 74 4.93 7.79 -4.57
CA ARG A 74 5.60 6.50 -4.44
C ARG A 74 5.83 6.13 -2.97
N LEU A 75 6.22 7.10 -2.15
CA LEU A 75 6.38 6.91 -0.71
C LEU A 75 5.04 6.64 -0.01
N ALA A 76 4.01 7.44 -0.31
CA ALA A 76 2.67 7.25 0.25
C ALA A 76 2.08 5.87 -0.12
N ASP A 77 2.24 5.45 -1.37
CA ASP A 77 1.79 4.13 -1.85
C ASP A 77 2.52 3.00 -1.11
N ALA A 78 3.83 3.14 -0.90
CA ALA A 78 4.60 2.15 -0.15
C ALA A 78 4.15 2.08 1.32
N ALA A 79 3.85 3.21 1.95
CA ALA A 79 3.28 3.23 3.29
C ALA A 79 1.92 2.52 3.35
N GLU A 80 1.05 2.79 2.37
CA GLU A 80 -0.28 2.15 2.27
C GLU A 80 -0.14 0.63 2.12
N ILE A 81 0.73 0.17 1.22
CA ILE A 81 1.02 -1.26 1.03
C ILE A 81 1.57 -1.86 2.32
N GLY A 82 2.49 -1.16 3.01
CA GLY A 82 3.02 -1.57 4.31
C GLY A 82 1.92 -1.84 5.34
N LEU A 83 0.94 -0.93 5.46
CA LEU A 83 -0.21 -1.12 6.35
C LEU A 83 -1.06 -2.33 5.93
N GLN A 84 -1.28 -2.54 4.63
CA GLN A 84 -2.11 -3.64 4.12
C GLN A 84 -1.50 -5.02 4.39
N ILE A 85 -0.17 -5.13 4.37
CA ILE A 85 0.55 -6.37 4.71
C ILE A 85 0.79 -6.53 6.23
N GLY A 86 0.34 -5.57 7.05
CA GLY A 86 0.39 -5.64 8.51
C GLY A 86 1.66 -5.10 9.15
N VAL A 87 2.48 -4.33 8.43
CA VAL A 87 3.68 -3.68 9.00
C VAL A 87 3.27 -2.51 9.88
N SER A 88 3.84 -2.45 11.09
CA SER A 88 3.60 -1.33 12.00
C SER A 88 4.35 -0.06 11.55
N PRO A 89 3.71 1.12 11.56
CA PRO A 89 4.39 2.39 11.26
C PRO A 89 5.50 2.78 12.25
N ILE A 90 5.53 2.16 13.41
CA ILE A 90 6.52 2.40 14.47
C ILE A 90 7.61 1.33 14.55
N ASP A 91 7.55 0.29 13.70
CA ASP A 91 8.61 -0.72 13.66
C ASP A 91 9.92 -0.11 13.15
N GLU A 92 11.03 -0.49 13.78
CA GLU A 92 12.38 -0.09 13.37
C GLU A 92 12.81 -0.79 12.06
N ASN A 93 12.35 -2.02 11.85
CA ASN A 93 12.71 -2.87 10.71
C ASN A 93 11.66 -2.81 9.59
N GLN A 94 11.34 -1.59 9.17
CA GLN A 94 10.38 -1.39 8.10
C GLN A 94 10.88 -1.88 6.75
N PRO A 95 10.02 -2.53 5.94
CA PRO A 95 10.37 -2.87 4.57
C PRO A 95 10.75 -1.63 3.78
N LYS A 96 11.75 -1.76 2.91
CA LYS A 96 12.15 -0.68 2.01
C LYS A 96 11.06 -0.42 0.97
N GLU A 97 10.94 0.83 0.52
CA GLU A 97 10.00 1.18 -0.56
C GLU A 97 10.17 0.30 -1.80
N THR A 98 11.42 -0.04 -2.14
CA THR A 98 11.75 -0.93 -3.26
C THR A 98 11.21 -2.35 -3.10
N HIS A 99 11.00 -2.83 -1.88
CA HIS A 99 10.41 -4.14 -1.60
C HIS A 99 8.88 -4.07 -1.74
N LEU A 100 8.27 -2.95 -1.33
CA LEU A 100 6.82 -2.78 -1.35
C LEU A 100 6.28 -2.42 -2.75
N ARG A 101 7.09 -1.74 -3.58
CA ARG A 101 6.69 -1.26 -4.91
C ARG A 101 6.09 -2.34 -5.82
N PRO A 102 6.66 -3.55 -5.97
CA PRO A 102 6.11 -4.59 -6.84
C PRO A 102 4.67 -4.98 -6.44
N LEU A 103 4.35 -4.97 -5.15
CA LEU A 103 3.03 -5.35 -4.64
C LEU A 103 1.92 -4.37 -5.07
N LYS A 104 2.26 -3.18 -5.58
CA LYS A 104 1.27 -2.23 -6.11
C LYS A 104 0.49 -2.82 -7.30
N SER A 105 1.12 -3.68 -8.10
CA SER A 105 0.55 -4.25 -9.33
C SER A 105 -0.46 -5.38 -9.08
N VAL A 106 -0.56 -5.87 -7.84
CA VAL A 106 -1.50 -6.95 -7.48
C VAL A 106 -2.67 -6.42 -6.65
N PRO A 107 -3.82 -7.12 -6.67
CA PRO A 107 -4.95 -6.79 -5.82
C PRO A 107 -4.56 -6.74 -4.34
N GLU A 108 -5.13 -5.78 -3.58
CA GLU A 108 -4.86 -5.60 -2.15
C GLU A 108 -5.00 -6.91 -1.35
N ALA A 109 -6.03 -7.71 -1.68
CA ALA A 109 -6.31 -8.99 -1.03
C ALA A 109 -5.19 -10.03 -1.16
N GLU A 110 -4.35 -9.92 -2.20
CA GLU A 110 -3.27 -10.88 -2.48
C GLU A 110 -1.91 -10.41 -1.95
N ARG A 111 -1.76 -9.10 -1.66
CA ARG A 111 -0.47 -8.50 -1.27
C ARG A 111 0.16 -9.19 -0.07
N LYS A 112 -0.64 -9.46 0.98
CA LYS A 112 -0.16 -10.12 2.19
C LYS A 112 0.30 -11.55 1.90
N ALA A 113 -0.49 -12.32 1.15
CA ALA A 113 -0.14 -13.69 0.82
C ALA A 113 1.18 -13.78 0.03
N ILE A 114 1.36 -12.90 -0.96
CA ILE A 114 2.60 -12.82 -1.75
C ILE A 114 3.79 -12.39 -0.89
N TRP A 115 3.57 -11.45 0.04
CA TRP A 115 4.60 -11.01 0.98
C TRP A 115 5.05 -12.14 1.90
N ASP A 116 4.11 -12.84 2.53
CA ASP A 116 4.39 -13.97 3.42
C ASP A 116 5.09 -15.12 2.66
N GLU A 117 4.64 -15.43 1.44
CA GLU A 117 5.26 -16.44 0.57
C GLU A 117 6.70 -16.07 0.23
N ALA A 118 6.97 -14.81 -0.14
CA ALA A 118 8.31 -14.34 -0.46
C ALA A 118 9.25 -14.36 0.76
N ILE A 119 8.75 -14.06 1.98
CA ILE A 119 9.51 -14.22 3.22
C ILE A 119 9.86 -15.69 3.43
N ARG A 120 8.86 -16.57 3.38
CA ARG A 120 9.05 -18.01 3.60
C ARG A 120 10.07 -18.60 2.63
N THR A 121 9.96 -18.30 1.34
CA THR A 121 10.92 -18.79 0.33
C THR A 121 12.33 -18.28 0.60
N ALA A 122 12.50 -17.01 0.98
CA ALA A 122 13.81 -16.48 1.33
C ALA A 122 14.40 -17.19 2.56
N GLU A 123 13.58 -17.46 3.59
CA GLU A 123 13.99 -18.20 4.79
C GLU A 123 14.37 -19.66 4.47
N GLU A 124 13.59 -20.35 3.64
CA GLU A 124 13.87 -21.72 3.17
C GLU A 124 15.17 -21.81 2.38
N GLU A 125 15.49 -20.79 1.58
CA GLU A 125 16.73 -20.69 0.81
C GLU A 125 17.90 -20.17 1.66
N GLY A 126 17.67 -19.78 2.93
CA GLY A 126 18.68 -19.17 3.80
C GLY A 126 19.12 -17.76 3.34
N GLU A 127 18.34 -17.13 2.46
CA GLU A 127 18.59 -15.81 1.90
C GLU A 127 17.81 -14.71 2.62
N LYS A 128 18.23 -13.45 2.43
CA LYS A 128 17.45 -12.30 2.88
C LYS A 128 16.35 -11.99 1.87
N LEU A 129 15.21 -11.50 2.36
CA LEU A 129 14.15 -10.98 1.47
C LEU A 129 14.70 -9.87 0.58
N THR A 130 14.64 -10.07 -0.74
CA THR A 130 15.08 -9.11 -1.75
C THR A 130 13.90 -8.57 -2.56
N ALA A 131 14.07 -7.39 -3.14
CA ALA A 131 13.11 -6.84 -4.11
C ALA A 131 12.91 -7.78 -5.33
N LYS A 132 13.91 -8.60 -5.67
CA LYS A 132 13.83 -9.58 -6.77
C LYS A 132 12.90 -10.74 -6.41
N ALA A 133 13.00 -11.27 -5.20
CA ALA A 133 12.10 -12.33 -4.71
C ALA A 133 10.62 -11.86 -4.76
N LEU A 134 10.35 -10.65 -4.28
CA LEU A 134 9.00 -10.08 -4.33
C LEU A 134 8.48 -9.85 -5.75
N ARG A 135 9.33 -9.41 -6.68
CA ARG A 135 8.96 -9.30 -8.10
C ARG A 135 8.55 -10.66 -8.69
N ARG A 136 9.32 -11.71 -8.43
CA ARG A 136 8.99 -13.07 -8.88
C ARG A 136 7.67 -13.58 -8.30
N GLY A 137 7.42 -13.31 -7.02
CA GLY A 137 6.14 -13.67 -6.37
C GLY A 137 4.95 -12.95 -7.01
N VAL A 138 5.11 -11.66 -7.30
CA VAL A 138 4.10 -10.85 -8.01
C VAL A 138 3.84 -11.36 -9.42
N GLU A 139 4.89 -11.59 -10.22
CA GLU A 139 4.78 -12.13 -11.58
C GLU A 139 4.04 -13.48 -11.57
N SER A 140 4.38 -14.35 -10.62
CA SER A 140 3.72 -15.65 -10.44
C SER A 140 2.23 -15.50 -10.09
N ALA A 141 1.87 -14.54 -9.24
CA ALA A 141 0.48 -14.28 -8.87
C ALA A 141 -0.34 -13.72 -10.04
N LEU A 142 0.24 -12.81 -10.83
CA LEU A 142 -0.41 -12.27 -12.03
C LEU A 142 -0.66 -13.37 -13.06
N LEU A 143 0.34 -14.21 -13.33
CA LEU A 143 0.19 -15.34 -14.24
C LEU A 143 -0.91 -16.32 -13.78
N ARG A 144 -0.96 -16.65 -12.47
CA ARG A 144 -2.04 -17.48 -11.90
C ARG A 144 -3.42 -16.85 -12.10
N THR A 145 -3.51 -15.54 -12.03
CA THR A 145 -4.77 -14.80 -12.24
C THR A 145 -5.20 -14.83 -13.70
N GLU A 146 -4.27 -14.60 -14.63
CA GLU A 146 -4.53 -14.69 -16.07
C GLU A 146 -4.99 -16.09 -16.47
N ILE A 147 -4.30 -17.14 -16.01
CA ILE A 147 -4.69 -18.53 -16.26
C ILE A 147 -6.11 -18.80 -15.73
N ARG A 148 -6.43 -18.32 -14.51
CA ARG A 148 -7.78 -18.49 -13.93
C ARG A 148 -8.87 -17.79 -14.75
N GLN A 149 -8.57 -16.61 -15.29
CA GLN A 149 -9.51 -15.87 -16.13
C GLN A 149 -9.72 -16.57 -17.48
N ALA A 150 -8.65 -17.09 -18.08
CA ALA A 150 -8.71 -17.85 -19.32
C ALA A 150 -9.55 -19.14 -19.16
N THR A 151 -9.29 -19.93 -18.11
CA THR A 151 -10.04 -21.17 -17.86
C THR A 151 -11.51 -20.91 -17.58
N TYR A 152 -11.85 -19.84 -16.85
CA TYR A 152 -13.24 -19.45 -16.64
C TYR A 152 -13.93 -19.01 -17.93
N ALA A 153 -13.25 -18.24 -18.78
CA ALA A 153 -13.78 -17.81 -20.06
C ALA A 153 -14.05 -18.98 -21.01
N GLU A 154 -13.16 -19.99 -21.04
CA GLU A 154 -13.35 -21.23 -21.80
C GLU A 154 -14.54 -22.03 -21.29
N PHE A 155 -14.68 -22.17 -19.97
CA PHE A 155 -15.81 -22.86 -19.35
C PHE A 155 -17.15 -22.20 -19.67
N GLU A 156 -17.25 -20.87 -19.62
CA GLU A 156 -18.48 -20.16 -19.97
C GLU A 156 -18.80 -20.28 -21.46
N ARG A 157 -17.81 -20.26 -22.36
CA ARG A 157 -18.03 -20.53 -23.79
C ARG A 157 -18.56 -21.94 -24.04
N ALA A 158 -18.05 -22.93 -23.31
CA ALA A 158 -18.47 -24.32 -23.43
C ALA A 158 -19.91 -24.56 -22.97
N LYS A 159 -20.45 -23.74 -22.04
CA LYS A 159 -21.86 -23.81 -21.60
C LYS A 159 -22.86 -23.24 -22.58
N THR A 160 -22.41 -22.35 -23.48
CA THR A 160 -23.27 -21.70 -24.48
C THR A 160 -23.39 -22.48 -25.79
N LEU A 161 -22.79 -23.66 -25.86
CA LEU A 161 -22.89 -24.64 -26.95
C LEU A 161 -23.81 -25.79 -26.52
#